data_AF-A0A392M7Y7-F1
#
_entry.id   AF-A0A392M7Y7-F1
#
_cell.length_a   1.000
_cell.length_b   1.000
_cell.length_c   1.000
_cell.angle_alpha   90.00
_cell.angle_beta   90.00
_cell.angle_gamma   90.00
#
_symmetry.space_group_name_H-M   'P 1'
#
loop_
_entity.id
_entity.type
_entity.pdbx_description
1 polymer ?
#
loop_
_entity_poly.entity_id
_entity_poly.type
_entity_poly.pdbx_seq_one_letter_code
_entity_poly.pdbx_strand_id
1 'polypeptide(L)'
;VKAEDIDAYAPKDLLIVTTGSQAEPRAALNLASYGSSHAFKLTKEDIILYSAKVIPGNESRVMEMMNRISEIGSTIVMGNNKFLHTSGHAYRGELEEVLRIVKPQHFLPVHGEYLFLKEHESLGKSTGIHHTAVIKNGEMLGVSHLRNRKVLSNGFISLGKENLQ
;
A
#
# COMPACT_ATOMS: atom_id res chain seq x y z
N VAL A 1 3.65 29.43 2.10
CA VAL A 1 4.88 29.83 2.82
C VAL A 1 6.01 29.01 2.24
N LYS A 2 7.10 29.64 1.76
CA LYS A 2 8.29 28.87 1.38
C LYS A 2 8.95 28.33 2.64
N ALA A 3 9.65 27.20 2.57
CA ALA A 3 10.30 26.62 3.74
C ALA A 3 11.27 27.63 4.40
N GLU A 4 11.94 28.45 3.60
CA GLU A 4 12.83 29.52 4.08
C GLU A 4 12.13 30.60 4.93
N ASP A 5 10.82 30.79 4.75
CA ASP A 5 10.06 31.86 5.38
C ASP A 5 9.30 31.37 6.63
N ILE A 6 9.46 30.11 7.04
CA ILE A 6 8.64 29.48 8.08
C ILE A 6 8.78 30.18 9.44
N ASP A 7 9.98 30.65 9.77
CA ASP A 7 10.30 31.31 11.05
C ASP A 7 9.64 32.69 11.18
N ALA A 8 9.07 33.23 10.09
CA ALA A 8 8.33 34.50 10.11
C ALA A 8 6.89 34.36 10.64
N TYR A 9 6.42 33.14 10.91
CA TYR A 9 5.05 32.86 11.34
C TYR A 9 5.05 32.24 12.74
N ALA A 10 4.00 32.52 13.53
CA ALA A 10 3.84 31.87 14.82
C ALA A 10 3.56 30.36 14.63
N PRO A 11 4.08 29.47 15.50
CA PRO A 11 3.91 28.02 15.34
C PRO A 11 2.46 27.55 15.20
N LYS A 12 1.53 28.19 15.92
CA LYS A 12 0.09 27.89 15.87
C LYS A 12 -0.58 28.20 14.53
N ASP A 13 0.04 29.05 13.71
CA ASP A 13 -0.48 29.48 12.41
C ASP A 13 0.14 28.67 11.25
N LEU A 14 0.91 27.61 11.59
CA LEU A 14 1.63 26.77 10.63
C LEU A 14 1.09 25.34 10.60
N LEU A 15 0.93 24.82 9.38
CA LEU A 15 0.73 23.40 9.10
C LEU A 15 1.81 22.95 8.10
N ILE A 16 2.63 21.99 8.51
CA ILE A 16 3.69 21.44 7.66
C ILE A 16 3.22 20.10 7.09
N VAL A 17 3.10 20.04 5.75
CA VAL A 17 2.89 18.79 5.03
C VAL A 17 4.24 18.32 4.50
N THR A 18 4.68 17.14 4.94
CA THR A 18 6.04 16.65 4.68
C THR A 18 6.04 15.18 4.28
N THR A 19 7.15 14.74 3.67
CA THR A 19 7.43 13.33 3.36
C THR A 19 8.25 12.69 4.49
N GLY A 20 8.41 11.37 4.43
CA GLY A 20 9.22 10.63 5.41
C GLY A 20 8.43 9.67 6.28
N SER A 21 7.20 9.33 5.90
CA SER A 21 6.38 8.39 6.67
C SER A 21 7.01 7.00 6.79
N GLN A 22 7.87 6.61 5.85
CA GLN A 22 8.58 5.31 5.90
C GLN A 22 10.03 5.47 6.38
N ALA A 23 10.36 6.60 7.01
CA ALA A 23 11.71 6.97 7.42
C ALA A 23 12.73 6.85 6.28
N GLU A 24 12.36 7.34 5.09
CA GLU A 24 13.27 7.41 3.95
C GLU A 24 14.48 8.30 4.33
N PRO A 25 15.74 7.87 4.08
CA PRO A 25 16.93 8.54 4.63
C PRO A 25 17.04 10.04 4.32
N ARG A 26 16.55 10.48 3.16
CA ARG A 26 16.61 11.87 2.70
C ARG A 26 15.30 12.63 2.88
N ALA A 27 14.26 12.01 3.42
CA ALA A 27 12.98 12.66 3.60
C ALA A 27 13.03 13.67 4.75
N ALA A 28 12.28 14.75 4.60
CA ALA A 28 12.39 15.91 5.49
C ALA A 28 12.00 15.59 6.94
N LEU A 29 10.98 14.77 7.19
CA LEU A 29 10.63 14.33 8.55
C LEU A 29 11.75 13.52 9.21
N ASN A 30 12.37 12.59 8.46
CA ASN A 30 13.44 11.77 8.99
C ASN A 30 14.68 12.61 9.31
N LEU A 31 15.07 13.53 8.40
CA LEU A 31 16.14 14.49 8.65
C LEU A 31 15.81 15.42 9.84
N ALA A 32 14.55 15.82 10.01
CA ALA A 32 14.12 16.64 11.12
C ALA A 32 14.21 15.88 12.45
N SER A 33 13.95 14.56 12.47
CA SER A 33 14.17 13.69 13.64
C SER A 33 15.63 13.63 14.08
N TYR A 34 16.58 13.83 13.16
CA TYR A 34 18.01 13.95 13.46
C TYR A 34 18.45 15.39 13.78
N GLY A 35 17.55 16.36 13.70
CA GLY A 35 17.90 17.78 13.77
C GLY A 35 18.69 18.30 12.56
N SER A 36 18.81 17.53 11.47
CA SER A 36 19.63 17.86 10.28
C SER A 36 18.81 18.40 9.09
N SER A 37 17.48 18.43 9.19
CA SER A 37 16.63 19.06 8.18
C SER A 37 16.95 20.55 8.06
N HIS A 38 17.06 21.02 6.83
CA HIS A 38 17.23 22.45 6.50
C HIS A 38 15.87 23.14 6.32
N ALA A 39 14.78 22.39 6.21
CA ALA A 39 13.45 22.93 5.92
C ALA A 39 12.67 23.31 7.20
N PHE A 40 12.85 22.55 8.28
CA PHE A 40 12.22 22.83 9.59
C PHE A 40 12.94 22.04 10.70
N LYS A 41 12.78 22.50 11.95
CA LYS A 41 13.23 21.80 13.16
C LYS A 41 12.02 21.36 13.97
N LEU A 42 12.12 20.20 14.61
CA LEU A 42 11.11 19.72 15.55
C LEU A 42 11.37 20.28 16.95
N THR A 43 10.29 20.60 17.64
CA THR A 43 10.25 21.10 19.01
C THR A 43 9.28 20.27 19.83
N LYS A 44 9.37 20.35 21.15
CA LYS A 44 8.48 19.60 22.06
C LYS A 44 7.03 20.07 21.99
N GLU A 45 6.79 21.30 21.51
CA GLU A 45 5.47 21.88 21.32
C GLU A 45 4.77 21.36 20.05
N ASP A 46 5.49 20.68 19.15
CA ASP A 46 4.93 20.20 17.89
C ASP A 46 4.03 18.96 18.07
N ILE A 47 3.00 18.90 17.23
CA ILE A 47 2.11 17.75 17.09
C ILE A 47 2.33 17.12 15.71
N ILE A 48 2.70 15.84 15.71
CA ILE A 48 2.98 15.08 14.50
C ILE A 48 1.80 14.15 14.23
N LEU A 49 1.09 14.47 13.15
CA LEU A 49 0.00 13.64 12.64
C LEU A 49 0.58 12.60 11.68
N TYR A 50 0.74 11.36 12.16
CA TYR A 50 1.24 10.28 11.34
C TYR A 50 0.11 9.59 10.59
N SER A 51 -0.11 10.06 9.36
CA SER A 51 -1.22 9.70 8.47
C SER A 51 -0.89 8.55 7.49
N ALA A 52 -0.12 7.56 7.94
CA ALA A 52 0.37 6.48 7.06
C ALA A 52 0.36 5.11 7.75
N LYS A 53 0.42 4.04 6.95
CA LYS A 53 0.72 2.68 7.40
C LYS A 53 2.19 2.37 7.12
N VAL A 54 2.85 1.71 8.08
CA VAL A 54 4.21 1.20 7.88
C VAL A 54 4.18 0.07 6.84
N ILE A 55 4.99 0.20 5.80
CA ILE A 55 5.14 -0.84 4.78
C ILE A 55 6.01 -1.96 5.37
N PRO A 56 5.64 -3.25 5.18
CA PRO A 56 6.44 -4.37 5.62
C PRO A 56 7.91 -4.26 5.18
N GLY A 57 8.85 -4.42 6.12
CA GLY A 57 10.29 -4.26 5.92
C GLY A 57 10.84 -2.87 6.32
N ASN A 58 9.97 -1.91 6.66
CA ASN A 58 10.36 -0.57 7.14
C ASN A 58 10.15 -0.37 8.65
N GLU A 59 9.71 -1.39 9.39
CA GLU A 59 9.30 -1.28 10.79
C GLU A 59 10.41 -0.71 11.67
N SER A 60 11.62 -1.28 11.62
CA SER A 60 12.73 -0.87 12.47
C SER A 60 13.10 0.60 12.25
N ARG A 61 13.30 1.02 10.99
CA ARG A 61 13.68 2.40 10.67
C ARG A 61 12.59 3.41 11.03
N VAL A 62 11.32 3.06 10.85
CA VAL A 62 10.21 3.92 11.25
C VAL A 62 10.17 4.05 12.76
N MET A 63 10.30 2.95 13.50
CA MET A 63 10.33 2.97 14.96
C MET A 63 11.52 3.77 15.51
N GLU A 64 12.70 3.65 14.91
CA GLU A 64 13.85 4.47 15.28
C GLU A 64 13.59 5.97 15.05
N MET A 65 12.96 6.34 13.93
CA MET A 65 12.55 7.72 13.68
C MET A 65 11.53 8.21 14.72
N MET A 66 10.53 7.39 15.05
CA MET A 66 9.54 7.72 16.07
C MET A 66 10.15 7.88 17.46
N ASN A 67 11.12 7.04 17.81
CA ASN A 67 11.85 7.15 19.08
C ASN A 67 12.62 8.47 19.15
N ARG A 68 13.37 8.84 18.10
CA ARG A 68 14.07 10.14 18.04
C ARG A 68 13.12 11.32 18.20
N ILE A 69 11.99 11.28 17.51
CA ILE A 69 10.94 12.30 17.62
C ILE A 69 10.40 12.37 19.06
N SER A 70 10.20 11.21 19.69
CA SER A 70 9.70 11.13 21.07
C SER A 70 10.74 11.64 22.08
N GLU A 71 12.04 11.42 21.84
CA GLU A 71 13.14 11.95 22.65
C GLU A 71 13.21 13.49 22.60
N ILE A 72 12.85 14.11 21.46
CA ILE A 72 12.69 15.58 21.35
C ILE A 72 11.53 16.08 22.23
N GLY A 73 10.53 15.22 22.49
CA GLY A 73 9.35 15.52 23.32
C GLY A 73 8.11 15.92 22.54
N SER A 74 8.14 15.84 21.20
CA SER A 74 7.00 16.14 20.33
C SER A 74 5.86 15.11 20.52
N THR A 75 4.62 15.57 20.41
CA THR A 75 3.45 14.68 20.53
C THR A 75 3.20 13.95 19.22
N ILE A 76 3.15 12.61 19.24
CA ILE A 76 2.87 11.80 18.04
C ILE A 76 1.44 11.24 18.10
N VAL A 77 0.69 11.43 17.02
CA VAL A 77 -0.68 10.92 16.87
C VAL A 77 -0.74 9.92 15.72
N MET A 78 -1.10 8.66 16.01
CA MET A 78 -1.13 7.55 15.04
C MET A 78 -2.53 6.94 14.85
N GLY A 79 -2.74 6.32 13.68
CA GLY A 79 -4.03 6.11 13.02
C GLY A 79 -4.99 5.02 13.53
N ASN A 80 -4.68 4.26 14.58
CA ASN A 80 -5.58 3.16 14.97
C ASN A 80 -6.89 3.64 15.63
N ASN A 81 -6.88 4.82 16.26
CA ASN A 81 -8.05 5.35 17.00
C ASN A 81 -8.62 6.66 16.42
N LYS A 82 -8.09 7.19 15.31
CA LYS A 82 -8.43 8.56 14.83
C LYS A 82 -8.74 8.69 13.34
N PHE A 83 -9.00 7.60 12.61
CA PHE A 83 -9.33 7.62 11.18
C PHE A 83 -8.33 8.40 10.30
N LEU A 84 -7.04 8.43 10.70
CA LEU A 84 -6.02 9.22 10.02
C LEU A 84 -5.51 8.55 8.74
N HIS A 85 -5.70 7.24 8.60
CA HIS A 85 -5.21 6.52 7.43
C HIS A 85 -6.19 5.42 7.07
N THR A 86 -6.39 5.21 5.76
CA THR A 86 -7.11 4.08 5.19
C THR A 86 -6.24 3.41 4.14
N SER A 87 -6.48 2.13 3.90
CA SER A 87 -5.85 1.39 2.81
C SER A 87 -6.26 1.98 1.46
N GLY A 88 -5.31 2.08 0.52
CA GLY A 88 -5.62 2.32 -0.89
C GLY A 88 -6.07 1.06 -1.65
N HIS A 89 -5.99 -0.11 -1.02
CA HIS A 89 -6.44 -1.38 -1.57
C HIS A 89 -7.81 -1.77 -1.02
N ALA A 90 -8.67 -2.27 -1.91
CA ALA A 90 -9.99 -2.79 -1.58
C ALA A 90 -9.92 -3.95 -0.57
N TYR A 91 -10.85 -3.93 0.39
CA TYR A 91 -11.07 -5.01 1.35
C TYR A 91 -11.89 -6.14 0.72
N ARG A 92 -11.98 -7.28 1.43
CA ARG A 92 -12.65 -8.49 0.95
C ARG A 92 -14.07 -8.23 0.40
N GLY A 93 -14.87 -7.42 1.10
CA GLY A 93 -16.24 -7.11 0.68
C GLY A 93 -16.31 -6.32 -0.64
N GLU A 94 -15.43 -5.33 -0.81
CA GLU A 94 -15.32 -4.52 -2.03
C GLU A 94 -14.84 -5.38 -3.21
N LEU A 95 -13.86 -6.27 -2.98
CA LEU A 95 -13.41 -7.24 -3.99
C LEU A 95 -14.53 -8.21 -4.40
N GLU A 96 -15.30 -8.71 -3.43
CA GLU A 96 -16.44 -9.58 -3.68
C GLU A 96 -17.53 -8.89 -4.51
N GLU A 97 -17.82 -7.63 -4.18
CA GLU A 97 -18.78 -6.81 -4.91
C GLU A 97 -18.38 -6.65 -6.38
N VAL A 98 -17.11 -6.31 -6.65
CA VAL A 98 -16.58 -6.21 -8.02
C VAL A 98 -16.73 -7.54 -8.77
N LEU A 99 -16.39 -8.67 -8.14
CA LEU A 99 -16.52 -10.00 -8.75
C LEU A 99 -17.98 -10.34 -9.10
N ARG A 100 -18.92 -9.97 -8.23
CA ARG A 100 -20.37 -10.17 -8.45
C ARG A 100 -20.95 -9.27 -9.54
N ILE A 101 -20.40 -8.07 -9.71
CA ILE A 101 -20.81 -7.15 -10.78
C ILE A 101 -20.28 -7.63 -12.13
N VAL A 102 -18.98 -7.93 -12.21
CA VAL A 102 -18.30 -8.26 -13.47
C VAL A 102 -18.66 -9.67 -13.97
N LYS A 103 -18.84 -10.64 -13.05
CA LYS A 103 -19.12 -12.06 -13.38
C LYS A 103 -18.20 -12.61 -14.47
N PRO A 104 -16.87 -12.56 -14.27
CA PRO A 104 -15.93 -12.94 -15.32
C PRO A 104 -16.01 -14.43 -15.63
N GLN A 105 -15.81 -14.79 -16.90
CA GLN A 105 -15.69 -16.20 -17.31
C GLN A 105 -14.39 -16.84 -16.79
N HIS A 106 -13.33 -16.03 -16.70
CA HIS A 106 -11.99 -16.40 -16.30
C HIS A 106 -11.48 -15.38 -15.28
N PHE A 107 -10.85 -15.84 -14.20
CA PHE A 107 -10.32 -14.93 -13.18
C PHE A 107 -8.87 -15.24 -12.82
N LEU A 108 -8.03 -14.21 -12.93
CA LEU A 108 -6.61 -14.23 -12.58
C LEU A 108 -6.38 -13.11 -11.55
N PRO A 109 -6.23 -13.42 -10.25
CA PRO A 109 -5.89 -12.41 -9.27
C PRO A 109 -4.45 -11.92 -9.51
N VAL A 110 -4.25 -10.61 -9.33
CA VAL A 110 -2.97 -9.91 -9.53
C VAL A 110 -2.67 -9.00 -8.35
N HIS A 111 -1.45 -8.46 -8.30
CA HIS A 111 -0.98 -7.47 -7.32
C HIS A 111 -1.10 -7.91 -5.85
N GLY A 112 -0.23 -8.85 -5.45
CA GLY A 112 -0.07 -9.28 -4.07
C GLY A 112 0.91 -10.43 -3.95
N GLU A 113 1.31 -10.73 -2.71
CA GLU A 113 2.06 -11.95 -2.41
C GLU A 113 1.24 -13.19 -2.78
N TYR A 114 1.93 -14.30 -3.09
CA TYR A 114 1.26 -15.53 -3.56
C TYR A 114 0.13 -15.99 -2.62
N LEU A 115 0.32 -15.84 -1.30
CA LEU A 115 -0.72 -16.08 -0.31
C LEU A 115 -1.99 -15.26 -0.57
N PHE A 116 -1.86 -13.95 -0.81
CA PHE A 116 -2.98 -13.07 -1.08
C PHE A 116 -3.66 -13.40 -2.42
N LEU A 117 -2.87 -13.77 -3.43
CA LEU A 117 -3.41 -14.21 -4.72
C LEU A 117 -4.25 -15.49 -4.58
N LYS A 118 -3.79 -16.45 -3.77
CA LYS A 118 -4.56 -17.68 -3.45
C LYS A 118 -5.85 -17.38 -2.70
N GLU A 119 -5.83 -16.44 -1.76
CA GLU A 119 -7.04 -16.02 -1.05
C GLU A 119 -8.02 -15.28 -1.97
N HIS A 120 -7.52 -14.45 -2.88
CA HIS A 120 -8.36 -13.76 -3.85
C HIS A 120 -8.95 -14.74 -4.88
N GLU A 121 -8.20 -15.75 -5.31
CA GLU A 121 -8.71 -16.88 -6.10
C GLU A 121 -9.85 -17.59 -5.37
N SER A 122 -9.68 -17.89 -4.08
CA SER A 122 -10.70 -18.53 -3.24
C SER A 122 -11.97 -17.69 -3.16
N LEU A 123 -11.84 -16.37 -3.01
CA LEU A 123 -12.96 -15.43 -3.07
C LEU A 123 -13.66 -15.45 -4.43
N GLY A 124 -12.91 -15.47 -5.53
CA GLY A 124 -13.45 -15.63 -6.88
C GLY A 124 -14.30 -16.90 -7.01
N LYS A 125 -13.77 -18.04 -6.54
CA LYS A 125 -14.50 -19.32 -6.52
C LYS A 125 -15.78 -19.25 -5.69
N SER A 126 -15.75 -18.61 -4.52
CA SER A 126 -16.96 -18.49 -3.68
C SER A 126 -18.05 -17.64 -4.32
N THR A 127 -17.72 -16.77 -5.27
CA THR A 127 -18.70 -16.01 -6.08
C THR A 127 -19.22 -16.76 -7.30
N GLY A 128 -18.80 -18.01 -7.51
CA GLY A 128 -19.26 -18.86 -8.63
C GLY A 128 -18.34 -18.85 -9.86
N ILE A 129 -17.14 -18.25 -9.78
CA ILE A 129 -16.17 -18.28 -10.87
C ILE A 129 -15.39 -19.59 -10.80
N HIS A 130 -15.61 -20.47 -11.78
CA HIS A 130 -14.98 -21.80 -11.78
C HIS A 130 -13.61 -21.84 -12.47
N HIS A 131 -13.37 -20.95 -13.43
CA HIS A 131 -12.11 -20.90 -14.18
C HIS A 131 -11.20 -19.84 -13.58
N THR A 132 -10.37 -20.27 -12.64
CA THR A 132 -9.41 -19.41 -11.96
C THR A 132 -8.01 -19.99 -12.05
N ALA A 133 -7.00 -19.14 -12.04
CA ALA A 133 -5.61 -19.55 -11.97
C ALA A 133 -4.82 -18.56 -11.11
N VAL A 134 -3.75 -19.01 -10.47
CA VAL A 134 -2.73 -18.15 -9.87
C VAL A 134 -1.42 -18.52 -10.52
N ILE A 135 -0.75 -17.54 -11.12
CA ILE A 135 0.51 -17.73 -11.81
C ILE A 135 1.60 -16.87 -11.17
N LYS A 136 2.86 -17.27 -11.35
CA LYS A 136 4.03 -16.53 -10.90
C LYS A 136 4.53 -15.59 -12.00
N ASN A 137 5.33 -14.59 -11.62
CA ASN A 137 6.02 -13.73 -12.58
C ASN A 137 6.82 -14.59 -13.58
N GLY A 138 6.64 -14.32 -14.87
CA GLY A 138 7.26 -15.06 -15.98
C GLY A 138 6.53 -16.32 -16.44
N GLU A 139 5.44 -16.75 -15.78
CA GLU A 139 4.60 -17.84 -16.26
C GLU A 139 3.59 -17.35 -17.32
N MET A 140 3.40 -18.14 -18.37
CA MET A 140 2.45 -17.85 -19.44
C MET A 140 1.15 -18.62 -19.25
N LEU A 141 0.03 -17.91 -19.27
CA LEU A 141 -1.31 -18.48 -19.20
C LEU A 141 -2.05 -18.28 -20.51
N GLY A 142 -2.31 -19.38 -21.22
CA GLY A 142 -3.19 -19.40 -22.38
C GLY A 142 -4.63 -19.29 -21.93
N VAL A 143 -5.35 -18.31 -22.46
CA VAL A 143 -6.77 -18.09 -22.19
C VAL A 143 -7.56 -18.28 -23.47
N SER A 144 -8.61 -19.08 -23.42
CA SER A 144 -9.48 -19.35 -24.56
C SER A 144 -10.95 -19.34 -24.14
N HIS A 145 -11.86 -19.18 -25.09
CA HIS A 145 -13.29 -19.22 -24.77
C HIS A 145 -13.67 -20.55 -24.09
N LEU A 146 -14.55 -20.47 -23.09
CA LEU A 146 -15.11 -21.66 -22.46
C LEU A 146 -15.87 -22.50 -23.48
N ARG A 147 -15.83 -23.82 -23.30
CA ARG A 147 -16.52 -24.78 -24.17
C ARG A 147 -17.99 -24.40 -24.33
N ASN A 148 -18.41 -24.30 -25.57
CA ASN A 148 -19.82 -24.11 -25.93
C ASN A 148 -20.14 -24.99 -27.15
N ARG A 149 -21.35 -24.88 -27.72
CA ARG A 149 -21.74 -25.69 -28.89
C ARG A 149 -20.83 -25.53 -30.11
N LYS A 150 -20.09 -24.43 -30.22
CA LYS A 150 -19.23 -24.08 -31.36
C LYS A 150 -17.73 -24.14 -31.06
N VAL A 151 -17.33 -24.17 -29.78
CA VAL A 151 -15.93 -24.10 -29.33
C VAL A 151 -15.62 -25.27 -28.41
N LEU A 152 -14.57 -26.04 -28.74
CA LEU A 152 -13.98 -27.05 -27.86
C LEU A 152 -12.78 -26.44 -27.14
N SER A 153 -12.83 -26.31 -25.81
CA SER A 153 -11.74 -25.76 -25.00
C SER A 153 -11.86 -26.15 -23.53
N ASN A 154 -10.73 -26.19 -22.82
CA ASN A 154 -10.65 -26.39 -21.37
C ASN A 154 -10.50 -25.06 -20.58
N GLY A 155 -10.62 -23.89 -21.23
CA GLY A 155 -10.48 -22.57 -20.63
C GLY A 155 -9.02 -22.12 -20.52
N PHE A 156 -8.38 -22.43 -19.41
CA PHE A 156 -6.97 -22.11 -19.14
C PHE A 156 -6.03 -23.24 -19.51
N ILE A 157 -4.90 -22.89 -20.15
CA ILE A 157 -3.83 -23.81 -20.51
C ILE A 157 -2.50 -23.19 -20.08
N SER A 158 -1.68 -23.93 -19.32
CA SER A 158 -0.31 -23.51 -19.03
C SER A 158 0.52 -23.59 -20.30
N LEU A 159 1.14 -22.47 -20.70
CA LEU A 159 1.96 -22.39 -21.91
C LEU A 159 3.46 -22.49 -21.62
N GLY A 160 3.84 -22.67 -20.35
CA GLY A 160 5.22 -22.72 -19.90
C GLY A 160 5.69 -21.40 -19.27
N LYS A 161 6.99 -21.14 -19.33
CA LYS A 161 7.63 -19.91 -18.86
C LYS A 161 8.28 -19.20 -20.02
N GLU A 162 8.09 -17.90 -20.08
CA GLU A 162 8.82 -17.04 -21.02
C GLU A 162 9.97 -16.37 -20.27
N ASN A 163 11.16 -16.38 -20.86
CA ASN A 163 12.28 -15.58 -20.35
C ASN A 163 12.07 -14.12 -20.75
N LEU A 164 11.18 -13.45 -20.04
CA LEU A 164 11.07 -11.99 -20.06
C LEU A 164 12.20 -11.44 -19.19
N GLN A 165 13.41 -11.39 -19.76
CA GLN A 165 14.54 -10.66 -19.18
C GLN A 165 14.29 -9.16 -19.26
#